data_AF-A0A956U2H4-F1
#
_entry.id   AF-A0A956U2H4-F1
#
_cell.length_a   1.000
_cell.length_b   1.000
_cell.length_c   1.000
_cell.angle_alpha   90.00
_cell.angle_beta   90.00
_cell.angle_gamma   90.00
#
_symmetry.space_group_name_H-M   'P 1'
#
loop_
_entity.id
_entity.type
_entity.pdbx_description
1 polymer ?
#
loop_
_entity_poly.entity_id
_entity_poly.type
_entity_poly.pdbx_seq_one_letter_code
_entity_poly.pdbx_strand_id
1 'polypeptide(L)' 'MNRKALIIVDHGSTVGEANDMLAEVARLVESKESGFDIVKYCHMELAEPTIEQA' A
#
# COMPACT_ATOMS: atom_id res chain seq x y z
N MET A 1 7.64 19.00 13.29
CA MET A 1 6.85 17.76 13.54
C MET A 1 7.44 16.66 12.66
N ASN A 2 7.75 15.50 13.24
CA ASN A 2 8.17 14.34 12.46
C ASN A 2 6.92 13.65 11.91
N ARG A 3 6.76 13.62 10.58
CA ARG A 3 5.71 12.85 9.94
C ARG A 3 6.17 11.41 9.77
N LYS A 4 5.30 10.45 10.10
CA LYS A 4 5.55 9.02 9.91
C LYS A 4 4.79 8.53 8.69
N ALA A 5 5.47 7.82 7.81
CA ALA A 5 4.88 7.22 6.61
C ALA A 5 4.99 5.69 6.68
N LEU A 6 4.01 5.01 6.07
CA LEU A 6 3.98 3.57 5.88
C LEU A 6 3.75 3.28 4.39
N ILE A 7 4.59 2.41 3.82
CA ILE A 7 4.38 1.81 2.50
C ILE A 7 4.20 0.31 2.70
N ILE A 8 3.10 -0.23 2.22
CA ILE A 8 2.79 -1.66 2.25
C ILE A 8 3.18 -2.25 0.90
N VAL A 9 4.05 -3.26 0.90
CA VAL A 9 4.62 -3.83 -0.33
C VAL A 9 4.36 -5.33 -0.38
N ASP A 10 3.89 -5.81 -1.53
CA ASP A 10 3.88 -7.23 -1.88
C ASP A 10 4.49 -7.46 -3.28
N HIS A 11 4.42 -8.69 -3.80
CA HIS A 11 4.94 -9.00 -5.13
C HIS A 11 4.06 -8.48 -6.28
N GLY A 12 2.80 -8.13 -5.99
CA GLY A 12 1.72 -8.04 -6.97
C GLY A 12 1.23 -9.42 -7.40
N SER A 13 0.13 -9.43 -8.15
CA SER A 13 -0.48 -10.65 -8.69
C SER A 13 -0.99 -10.42 -10.11
N THR A 14 -1.01 -11.49 -10.90
CA THR A 14 -1.70 -11.51 -12.20
C THR A 14 -3.23 -11.60 -12.03
N VAL A 15 -3.72 -11.91 -10.82
CA VAL A 15 -5.15 -11.92 -10.48
C VAL A 15 -5.53 -10.56 -9.91
N GLY A 16 -6.39 -9.82 -10.61
CA GLY A 16 -6.74 -8.44 -10.26
C GLY A 16 -7.32 -8.28 -8.85
N GLU A 17 -8.23 -9.18 -8.45
CA GLU A 17 -8.85 -9.16 -7.12
C GLU A 17 -7.82 -9.24 -5.98
N ALA A 18 -6.70 -9.94 -6.19
CA ALA A 18 -5.64 -10.01 -5.19
C ALA A 18 -4.90 -8.66 -5.04
N ASN A 19 -4.73 -7.90 -6.14
CA ASN A 19 -4.15 -6.56 -6.09
C ASN A 19 -5.09 -5.58 -5.38
N ASP A 20 -6.41 -5.71 -5.62
CA ASP A 20 -7.43 -4.90 -4.96
C ASP A 20 -7.41 -5.08 -3.44
N MET A 21 -7.15 -6.30 -2.95
CA MET A 21 -7.01 -6.57 -1.51
C MET A 21 -5.90 -5.74 -0.85
N LEU A 22 -4.75 -5.55 -1.52
CA LEU A 22 -3.67 -4.73 -0.96
C LEU A 22 -4.09 -3.27 -0.81
N ALA A 23 -4.80 -2.74 -1.81
CA ALA A 23 -5.35 -1.39 -1.76
C ALA A 23 -6.38 -1.23 -0.63
N GLU A 24 -7.22 -2.24 -0.39
CA GLU A 24 -8.14 -2.26 0.76
C GLU A 24 -7.42 -2.28 2.10
N VAL A 25 -6.34 -3.06 2.23
CA VAL A 25 -5.53 -3.08 3.46
C VAL A 25 -4.93 -1.70 3.73
N ALA A 26 -4.38 -1.03 2.72
CA ALA A 26 -3.86 0.33 2.88
C ALA A 26 -4.94 1.31 3.35
N ARG A 27 -6.15 1.26 2.77
CA ARG A 27 -7.30 2.06 3.21
C ARG A 27 -7.73 1.74 4.65
N LEU A 28 -7.66 0.48 5.06
CA LEU A 28 -7.98 0.09 6.44
C LEU A 28 -6.95 0.60 7.45
N VAL A 29 -5.67 0.67 7.07
CA VAL A 29 -4.62 1.21 7.94
C VAL A 29 -4.70 2.74 8.01
N GLU A 30 -5.02 3.40 6.89
CA GLU A 30 -5.23 4.85 6.82
C GLU A 30 -6.45 5.30 7.63
N SER A 31 -7.55 4.53 7.62
CA SER A 31 -8.77 4.87 8.35
C SER A 31 -8.72 4.59 9.85
N LYS A 32 -7.73 3.83 10.33
CA LYS A 32 -7.49 3.59 11.76
C LYS A 32 -6.55 4.64 12.33
N GLU A 33 -6.60 4.85 13.64
CA GLU A 33 -5.53 5.57 14.37
C GLU A 33 -4.25 4.71 14.44
N SER A 34 -3.61 4.54 13.28
CA SER A 34 -2.38 3.76 13.11
C SER A 34 -1.14 4.55 13.53
N GLY A 35 -1.27 5.87 13.70
CA GLY A 35 -0.17 6.76 14.02
C GLY A 35 0.77 7.02 12.84
N PHE A 36 0.35 6.72 11.61
CA PHE A 36 1.01 7.16 10.38
C PHE A 36 0.24 8.31 9.75
N ASP A 37 0.96 9.35 9.32
CA ASP A 37 0.40 10.51 8.63
C ASP A 37 0.19 10.23 7.13
N ILE A 38 0.89 9.23 6.59
CA ILE A 38 0.88 8.86 5.18
C ILE A 38 0.86 7.33 5.07
N VAL A 39 -0.10 6.78 4.35
CA VAL A 39 -0.17 5.35 4.02
C VAL A 39 -0.25 5.18 2.51
N LYS A 40 0.64 4.35 1.95
CA LYS A 40 0.67 3.98 0.52
C LYS A 40 0.81 2.48 0.38
N TYR A 41 0.53 1.98 -0.82
CA TYR A 41 0.82 0.61 -1.21
C TYR A 41 1.54 0.58 -2.54
N CYS A 42 2.29 -0.50 -2.78
CA CYS A 42 2.88 -0.80 -4.08
C CYS A 42 3.22 -2.29 -4.21
N HIS A 43 3.63 -2.66 -5.41
CA HIS A 43 3.98 -4.01 -5.81
C HIS A 43 5.42 -4.05 -6.34
N MET A 44 6.08 -5.20 -6.17
CA MET A 44 7.47 -5.37 -6.62
C MET A 44 7.59 -5.66 -8.12
N GLU A 45 6.69 -6.48 -8.67
CA GLU A 45 6.94 -7.10 -9.99
C GLU A 45 5.70 -7.21 -10.89
N LEU A 46 4.55 -7.60 -10.33
CA LEU A 46 3.44 -8.12 -11.15
C LEU A 46 2.27 -7.15 -11.35
N ALA A 47 2.28 -6.00 -10.67
CA ALA A 47 1.22 -5.01 -10.73
C ALA A 47 1.75 -3.60 -10.48
N GLU A 48 0.91 -2.60 -10.72
CA GLU A 48 1.17 -1.19 -10.39
C GLU A 48 0.24 -0.76 -9.24
N PRO A 49 0.66 0.19 -8.38
CA PRO A 49 1.88 1.00 -8.48
C PRO A 49 3.15 0.24 -8.06
N THR A 50 4.30 0.57 -8.67
CA THR A 50 5.63 0.05 -8.31
C THR A 50 6.19 0.78 -7.10
N ILE A 51 7.28 0.26 -6.50
CA ILE A 51 7.98 0.92 -5.38
C ILE A 51 8.39 2.35 -5.72
N GLU A 52 8.78 2.65 -6.96
CA GLU A 52 9.18 4.00 -7.39
C GLU A 52 8.00 4.98 -7.47
N GLN A 53 6.78 4.47 -7.67
CA GLN A 53 5.57 5.27 -7.84
C GLN A 53 4.87 5.62 -6.51
N ALA A 54 5.33 5.07 -5.38
CA ALA A 54 4.71 5.20 -4.05
C ALA A 54 5.45 6.19 -3.13
#